data_AF-A0A972JWX3-F1
#
_entry.id   AF-A0A972JWX3-F1
#
_cell.length_a   1.000
_cell.length_b   1.000
_cell.length_c   1.000
_cell.angle_alpha   90.00
_cell.angle_beta   90.00
_cell.angle_gamma   90.00
#
_symmetry.space_group_name_H-M   'P 1'
#
loop_
_entity.id
_entity.type
_entity.pdbx_description
1 polymer ?
#
loop_
_entity_poly.entity_id
_entity_poly.type
_entity_poly.pdbx_seq_one_letter_code
_entity_poly.pdbx_strand_id
1 'polypeptide(L)' 'MHIIDFATAPGAVIEQFASVGATSVHLGSGAGESHVYMVRFVPDGQIGEHPTGFGQLFLVIDGSGWVSGADGQRRMVSVG' A
#
# COMPACT_ATOMS: atom_id res chain seq x y z
N MET A 1 -19.14 -11.88 -9.59
CA MET A 1 -17.73 -12.28 -9.39
C MET A 1 -16.91 -11.61 -10.47
N HIS A 2 -15.85 -10.89 -10.10
CA HIS A 2 -14.93 -10.25 -11.03
C HIS A 2 -13.53 -10.81 -10.80
N ILE A 3 -12.82 -11.14 -11.87
CA ILE A 3 -11.41 -11.51 -11.84
C ILE A 3 -10.64 -10.30 -12.37
N ILE A 4 -9.64 -9.85 -11.64
CA ILE A 4 -8.86 -8.66 -11.95
C ILE A 4 -7.40 -9.09 -12.09
N ASP A 5 -6.82 -8.85 -13.26
CA ASP A 5 -5.36 -8.92 -13.44
C ASP A 5 -4.76 -7.55 -13.15
N PHE A 6 -4.00 -7.47 -12.07
CA PHE A 6 -3.36 -6.25 -11.60
C PHE A 6 -1.83 -6.35 -11.62
N ALA A 7 -1.26 -7.49 -12.03
CA ALA A 7 0.19 -7.71 -11.95
C ALA A 7 0.97 -6.74 -12.84
N THR A 8 0.41 -6.40 -14.00
CA THR A 8 1.01 -5.51 -15.01
C THR A 8 0.28 -4.17 -15.13
N ALA A 9 -0.69 -3.88 -14.26
CA ALA A 9 -1.47 -2.65 -14.35
C ALA A 9 -0.57 -1.42 -14.07
N PRO A 10 -0.62 -0.37 -14.92
CA PRO A 10 0.12 0.85 -14.65
C PRO A 10 -0.48 1.54 -13.42
N GLY A 11 0.34 1.74 -12.39
CA GLY A 11 -0.07 2.42 -11.16
C GLY A 11 0.05 3.94 -11.25
N ALA A 12 -0.80 4.65 -10.51
CA ALA A 12 -0.64 6.07 -10.26
C ALA A 12 0.47 6.29 -9.23
N VAL A 13 1.33 7.29 -9.45
CA VAL A 13 2.40 7.63 -8.50
C VAL A 13 1.80 8.20 -7.23
N ILE A 14 2.29 7.76 -6.07
CA ILE A 14 1.95 8.33 -4.77
C ILE A 14 3.01 9.39 -4.43
N GLU A 15 2.63 10.66 -4.52
CA GLU A 15 3.55 11.80 -4.29
C GLU A 15 3.34 12.49 -2.93
N GLN A 16 2.20 12.23 -2.27
CA GLN A 16 1.84 12.86 -1.02
C GLN A 16 2.64 12.28 0.16
N PHE A 17 2.68 13.00 1.28
CA PHE A 17 3.26 12.54 2.54
C PHE A 17 4.74 12.13 2.43
N ALA A 18 5.54 12.85 1.64
CA ALA A 18 6.95 12.53 1.40
C ALA A 18 7.19 11.09 0.91
N SER A 19 6.23 10.55 0.15
CA SER A 19 6.35 9.25 -0.49
C SER A 19 7.37 9.28 -1.62
N VAL A 20 8.11 8.20 -1.76
CA VAL A 20 9.14 8.02 -2.79
C VAL A 20 9.04 6.61 -3.34
N GLY A 21 9.02 6.47 -4.66
CA GLY A 21 9.10 5.15 -5.28
C GLY A 21 7.90 4.24 -5.01
N ALA A 22 6.72 4.81 -4.74
CA ALA A 22 5.48 4.08 -4.48
C ALA A 22 4.42 4.40 -5.55
N THR A 23 3.70 3.37 -5.98
CA THR A 23 2.57 3.49 -6.93
C THR A 23 1.36 2.73 -6.42
N SER A 24 0.15 3.16 -6.78
CA SER A 24 -1.10 2.47 -6.45
C SER A 24 -1.96 2.16 -7.66
N VAL A 25 -2.65 1.03 -7.61
CA VAL A 25 -3.70 0.64 -8.55
C VAL A 25 -4.97 0.39 -7.76
N HIS A 26 -6.05 1.05 -8.13
CA HIS A 26 -7.36 0.79 -7.54
C HIS A 26 -7.92 -0.52 -8.10
N LEU A 27 -8.20 -1.49 -7.22
CA LEU A 27 -8.77 -2.79 -7.58
C LEU A 27 -10.29 -2.82 -7.43
N GLY A 28 -10.85 -2.02 -6.52
CA GLY A 28 -12.30 -1.89 -6.38
C GLY A 28 -12.73 -1.28 -5.06
N SER A 29 -14.01 -0.92 -5.02
CA SER A 29 -14.67 -0.32 -3.85
C SER A 29 -15.84 -1.19 -3.41
N GLY A 30 -16.02 -1.28 -2.09
CA GLY A 30 -17.23 -1.82 -1.45
C GLY A 30 -18.22 -0.71 -1.10
N ALA A 31 -19.11 -1.02 -0.14
CA ALA A 31 -19.98 -0.03 0.48
C ALA A 31 -19.26 0.66 1.66
N GLY A 32 -19.47 1.98 1.82
CA GLY A 32 -18.81 2.77 2.86
C GLY A 32 -17.31 3.00 2.57
N GLU A 33 -16.50 3.08 3.62
CA GLU A 33 -15.05 3.32 3.56
C GLU A 33 -14.26 2.03 3.28
N SER A 34 -14.68 1.27 2.27
CA SER A 34 -14.05 0.02 1.87
C SER A 34 -13.50 0.13 0.46
N HIS A 35 -12.18 0.14 0.34
CA HIS A 35 -11.47 0.21 -0.93
C HIS A 35 -10.28 -0.75 -0.91
N VAL A 36 -10.01 -1.37 -2.05
CA VAL A 36 -8.86 -2.24 -2.24
C VAL A 36 -7.93 -1.59 -3.25
N TYR A 37 -6.70 -1.36 -2.82
CA TYR A 37 -5.62 -0.89 -3.67
C TYR A 37 -4.47 -1.90 -3.64
N MET A 38 -3.87 -2.17 -4.80
CA MET A 38 -2.52 -2.71 -4.83
C MET A 38 -1.55 -1.54 -4.72
N VAL A 39 -0.60 -1.62 -3.78
CA VAL A 39 0.50 -0.67 -3.68
C VAL A 39 1.80 -1.40 -4.03
N ARG A 40 2.61 -0.81 -4.89
CA ARG A 40 3.93 -1.32 -5.27
C ARG A 40 5.00 -0.32 -4.89
N PHE A 41 6.05 -0.84 -4.26
CA PHE A 41 7.26 -0.10 -3.92
C PHE A 41 8.40 -0.59 -4.79
N VAL A 42 9.24 0.33 -5.26
CA VAL A 42 10.61 -0.02 -5.71
C VAL A 42 11.49 -0.27 -4.47
N PRO A 43 12.69 -0.88 -4.63
CA PRO A 43 13.66 -0.94 -3.53
C PRO A 43 13.89 0.44 -2.91
N ASP A 44 13.97 0.48 -1.58
CA ASP A 44 14.08 1.71 -0.77
C ASP A 44 12.91 2.72 -0.90
N GLY A 45 11.84 2.34 -1.60
CA GLY A 45 10.61 3.11 -1.67
C GLY A 45 9.91 3.20 -0.31
N GLN A 46 9.19 4.30 -0.09
CA GLN A 46 8.48 4.56 1.16
C GLN A 46 7.21 5.37 0.91
N ILE A 47 6.25 5.22 1.82
CA ILE A 47 5.19 6.20 2.05
C ILE A 47 5.48 6.81 3.42
N GLY A 48 5.62 8.13 3.50
CA GLY A 48 5.96 8.77 4.77
C GLY A 48 4.82 8.69 5.78
N GLU A 49 5.15 8.84 7.05
CA GLU A 49 4.19 8.80 8.15
C GLU A 49 3.16 9.93 8.03
N HIS A 50 1.89 9.58 8.16
CA HIS A 50 0.79 10.55 8.13
C HIS A 50 -0.46 10.00 8.82
N PRO A 51 -1.36 10.88 9.32
CA PRO A 51 -2.66 10.47 9.83
C PRO A 51 -3.52 9.83 8.73
N THR A 52 -4.11 8.67 9.01
CA THR A 52 -5.04 7.98 8.12
C THR A 52 -6.48 8.29 8.51
N GLY A 53 -7.36 8.53 7.53
CA GLY A 53 -8.76 8.89 7.79
C GLY A 53 -9.62 7.76 8.36
N PHE A 54 -9.24 6.51 8.11
CA PHE A 54 -9.95 5.29 8.53
C PHE A 54 -8.97 4.14 8.75
N GLY A 55 -9.47 3.03 9.30
CA GLY A 55 -8.67 1.83 9.50
C GLY A 55 -8.18 1.23 8.19
N GLN A 56 -6.90 0.96 8.09
CA GLN A 56 -6.28 0.34 6.91
C GLN A 56 -5.75 -1.04 7.27
N LEU A 57 -6.05 -2.03 6.42
CA LEU A 57 -5.48 -3.36 6.49
C LEU A 57 -4.47 -3.52 5.35
N PHE A 58 -3.24 -3.87 5.70
CA PHE A 58 -2.19 -4.17 4.74
C PHE A 58 -1.94 -5.67 4.67
N LEU A 59 -1.89 -6.22 3.46
CA LEU A 59 -1.51 -7.60 3.19
C LEU A 59 -0.32 -7.58 2.23
N VAL A 60 0.80 -8.19 2.66
CA VAL A 60 1.97 -8.34 1.80
C VAL A 60 1.77 -9.57 0.93
N ILE A 61 1.64 -9.37 -0.37
CA ILE A 61 1.43 -10.45 -1.35
C ILE A 61 2.69 -10.81 -2.12
N ASP A 62 3.72 -9.97 -2.06
CA ASP A 62 5.02 -10.18 -2.69
C ASP A 62 6.10 -9.39 -1.94
N GLY A 63 7.32 -9.95 -1.87
CA GLY A 63 8.48 -9.33 -1.26
C GLY A 63 8.42 -9.19 0.27
N SER A 64 9.18 -8.20 0.77
CA SER A 64 9.31 -7.87 2.19
C SER A 64 9.64 -6.39 2.38
N GLY A 65 9.36 -5.85 3.55
CA GLY A 65 9.64 -4.46 3.89
C GLY A 65 9.38 -4.15 5.35
N TRP A 66 9.24 -2.87 5.66
CA TRP A 66 9.07 -2.38 7.03
C TRP A 66 7.77 -1.61 7.17
N VAL A 67 7.11 -1.77 8.31
CA VAL A 67 6.02 -0.90 8.76
C VAL A 67 6.38 -0.29 10.11
N SER A 68 5.91 0.92 10.36
CA SER A 68 6.03 1.58 11.67
C SER A 68 4.73 2.31 11.98
N GLY A 69 4.36 2.36 13.26
CA GLY A 69 3.27 3.20 13.76
C GLY A 69 3.81 4.41 14.50
N ALA A 70 2.96 5.05 15.31
CA ALA A 70 3.31 6.22 16.11
C ALA A 70 4.46 6.00 17.12
N ASP A 71 4.83 4.74 17.40
CA ASP A 71 5.98 4.40 18.22
C ASP A 71 7.33 4.51 17.48
N GLY A 72 7.30 4.74 16.17
CA GLY A 72 8.47 4.79 15.29
C GLY A 72 9.20 3.45 15.16
N GLN A 73 8.70 2.38 15.76
CA GLN A 73 9.38 1.08 15.75
C GLN A 73 9.09 0.36 14.44
N ARG A 74 10.15 0.11 13.68
CA ARG A 74 10.09 -0.67 12.46
C ARG A 74 9.87 -2.15 12.78
N ARG A 75 8.82 -2.70 12.18
CA ARG A 75 8.49 -4.12 12.22
C ARG A 75 8.63 -4.67 10.81
N MET A 76 9.41 -5.74 10.68
CA MET A 76 9.57 -6.42 9.39
C MET A 76 8.27 -7.11 9.04
N VAL A 77 7.86 -6.99 7.79
CA VAL A 77 6.76 -7.74 7.19
C VAL A 77 7.25 -8.39 5.91
N SER A 78 6.76 -9.59 5.62
CA SER A 78 7.04 -10.32 4.39
C SER A 78 5.77 -10.99 3.90
N VAL A 79 5.80 -11.50 2.68
CA VAL A 79 4.73 -12.36 2.16
C VAL A 79 4.43 -13.53 3.12
N GLY A 80 3.14 -13.84 3.26
CA GLY A 80 2.61 -14.88 4.16
C GLY A 80 1.74 -14.30 5.27
#